data_AF-A0A5J5N054-F1
#
_entry.id   AF-A0A5J5N054-F1
#
_cell.length_a   1.000
_cell.length_b   1.000
_cell.length_c   1.000
_cell.angle_alpha   90.00
_cell.angle_beta   90.00
_cell.angle_gamma   90.00
#
_symmetry.space_group_name_H-M   'P 1'
#
loop_
_entity.id
_entity.type
_entity.pdbx_description
1 polymer ?
#
loop_
_entity_poly.entity_id
_entity_poly.type
_entity_poly.pdbx_seq_one_letter_code
_entity_poly.pdbx_strand_id
1 'polypeptide(L)'
;MLFPLPLEDGAWDRAGKLDNTHTPPGSGAKRLLDSTRKKEEVRNSNQLFGLGGRSKKTKGTSTFGKRGNKTPMLCRRCGSKAYHLQKSTCGKCGYPAKRKRKYNWSAKAKRRNTTGTGQMRHPKVVYRRFRHGFREGTPPKPKREAVAASSSS
;
A
#
# COMPACT_ATOMS: atom_id res chain seq x y z
N MET A 1 0.85 12.93 -35.84
CA MET A 1 0.19 11.61 -35.85
C MET A 1 1.29 10.55 -35.83
N LEU A 2 1.82 10.21 -34.64
CA LEU A 2 2.81 9.15 -34.49
C LEU A 2 2.14 8.02 -33.69
N PHE A 3 1.82 6.94 -34.38
CA PHE A 3 1.33 5.70 -33.79
C PHE A 3 2.48 4.94 -33.11
N PRO A 4 2.31 4.45 -31.87
CA PRO A 4 3.10 3.34 -31.35
C PRO A 4 2.35 2.02 -31.61
N LEU A 5 3.04 1.11 -32.30
CA LEU A 5 2.67 -0.30 -32.50
C LEU A 5 2.63 -1.09 -31.17
N PRO A 6 1.80 -2.14 -31.09
CA PRO A 6 1.60 -2.95 -29.89
C PRO A 6 2.75 -3.94 -29.65
N LEU A 7 3.15 -4.06 -28.38
CA LEU A 7 4.09 -5.06 -27.90
C LEU A 7 3.28 -6.28 -27.41
N GLU A 8 3.18 -7.31 -28.25
CA GLU A 8 2.57 -8.59 -27.92
C GLU A 8 3.56 -9.52 -27.21
N ASP A 9 3.10 -10.08 -26.08
CA ASP A 9 3.22 -11.45 -25.59
C ASP A 9 4.51 -12.25 -25.85
N GLY A 10 5.38 -12.29 -24.83
CA GLY A 10 6.46 -13.27 -24.69
C GLY A 10 6.07 -14.40 -23.74
N ALA A 11 5.60 -15.50 -24.32
CA ALA A 11 5.38 -16.78 -23.67
C ALA A 11 6.68 -17.34 -23.05
N TRP A 12 6.63 -17.74 -21.78
CA TRP A 12 7.75 -18.39 -21.09
C TRP A 12 7.72 -19.90 -21.39
N ASP A 13 8.57 -20.28 -22.33
CA ASP A 13 8.76 -21.63 -22.84
C ASP A 13 9.65 -22.48 -21.90
N ARG A 14 9.33 -23.77 -21.82
CA ARG A 14 10.18 -24.93 -21.50
C ARG A 14 11.19 -24.84 -20.33
N ALA A 15 10.78 -25.37 -19.17
CA ALA A 15 11.73 -25.93 -18.20
C ALA A 15 12.23 -27.31 -18.68
N GLY A 16 13.51 -27.37 -19.05
CA GLY A 16 14.22 -28.60 -19.40
C GLY A 16 14.32 -29.57 -18.23
N LYS A 17 14.09 -30.85 -18.53
CA LYS A 17 14.41 -32.01 -17.69
C LYS A 17 15.94 -32.07 -17.53
N LEU A 18 16.41 -32.18 -16.29
CA LEU A 18 17.72 -32.74 -15.98
C LEU A 18 17.50 -34.16 -15.46
N ASP A 19 17.79 -35.07 -16.38
CA ASP A 19 18.30 -36.43 -16.26
C ASP A 19 19.19 -36.67 -15.04
N ASN A 20 18.84 -37.72 -14.28
CA ASN A 20 19.75 -38.42 -13.38
C ASN A 20 19.41 -39.92 -13.46
N THR A 21 20.21 -40.63 -14.26
CA THR A 21 20.33 -42.07 -14.26
C THR A 21 21.14 -42.51 -13.04
N HIS A 22 20.65 -43.48 -12.28
CA HIS A 22 21.47 -44.47 -11.58
C HIS A 22 20.59 -45.66 -11.20
N THR A 23 20.72 -46.74 -11.94
CA THR A 23 20.24 -48.09 -11.59
C THR A 23 21.46 -48.98 -11.46
N PRO A 24 21.67 -49.63 -10.29
CA PRO A 24 22.40 -50.88 -10.23
C PRO A 24 21.43 -52.08 -10.11
N PRO A 25 21.65 -53.17 -10.85
CA PRO A 25 20.88 -54.41 -10.73
C PRO A 25 21.45 -55.29 -9.62
N GLY A 26 20.57 -55.95 -8.87
CA GLY A 26 20.96 -56.90 -7.82
C GLY A 26 19.82 -57.85 -7.47
N SER A 27 19.93 -59.05 -8.02
CA SER A 27 19.10 -60.24 -7.85
C SER A 27 18.76 -60.62 -6.41
N GLY A 28 17.54 -61.12 -6.18
CA GLY A 28 17.20 -61.73 -4.89
C GLY A 28 15.74 -62.16 -4.75
N ALA A 29 15.27 -63.02 -5.66
CA ALA A 29 14.08 -63.82 -5.39
C ALA A 29 14.37 -64.73 -4.17
N LYS A 30 13.57 -64.61 -3.10
CA LYS A 30 13.13 -65.67 -2.18
C LYS A 30 12.66 -65.04 -0.86
N ARG A 31 11.35 -64.95 -0.69
CA ARG A 31 10.58 -65.44 0.48
C ARG A 31 9.11 -65.07 0.26
N LEU A 32 8.48 -65.94 -0.51
CA LEU A 32 7.04 -66.11 -0.56
C LEU A 32 6.59 -66.62 0.82
N LEU A 33 5.41 -66.15 1.26
CA LEU A 33 4.60 -66.68 2.36
C LEU A 33 4.93 -66.22 3.79
N ASP A 34 4.83 -64.91 4.02
CA ASP A 34 4.33 -64.36 5.30
C ASP A 34 3.67 -62.97 5.11
N SER A 35 3.17 -62.70 3.90
CA SER A 35 2.72 -61.36 3.48
C SER A 35 1.19 -61.20 3.47
N THR A 36 0.37 -62.23 3.62
CA THR A 36 -1.09 -62.09 3.41
C THR A 36 -1.88 -61.73 4.65
N ARG A 37 -1.36 -61.96 5.87
CA ARG A 37 -2.03 -61.52 7.12
C ARG A 37 -1.58 -60.14 7.62
N LYS A 38 -0.41 -59.65 7.19
CA LYS A 38 0.08 -58.29 7.54
C LYS A 38 -0.31 -57.22 6.49
N LYS A 39 -0.69 -57.63 5.28
CA LYS A 39 -1.10 -56.74 4.17
C LYS A 39 -2.57 -56.34 4.24
N GLU A 40 -3.34 -56.95 5.13
CA GLU A 40 -4.71 -56.52 5.47
C GLU A 40 -4.70 -55.54 6.65
N GLU A 41 -3.83 -55.76 7.65
CA GLU A 41 -3.62 -54.84 8.77
C GLU A 41 -2.99 -53.50 8.32
N VAL A 42 -2.07 -53.51 7.35
CA VAL A 42 -1.51 -52.27 6.77
C VAL A 42 -2.49 -51.56 5.81
N ARG A 43 -3.47 -52.28 5.23
CA ARG A 43 -4.57 -51.65 4.47
C ARG A 43 -5.60 -51.00 5.40
N ASN A 44 -5.82 -51.55 6.61
CA ASN A 44 -6.72 -50.99 7.60
C ASN A 44 -6.05 -49.90 8.47
N SER A 45 -4.73 -49.92 8.65
CA SER A 45 -4.02 -48.81 9.32
C SER A 45 -3.91 -47.55 8.45
N ASN A 46 -3.89 -47.68 7.12
CA ASN A 46 -3.94 -46.55 6.19
C ASN A 46 -5.36 -46.03 5.91
N GLN A 47 -6.40 -46.65 6.47
CA GLN A 47 -7.77 -46.13 6.42
C GLN A 47 -8.07 -45.13 7.55
N LEU A 48 -7.22 -45.06 8.58
CA LEU A 48 -7.34 -44.09 9.68
C LEU A 48 -6.38 -42.89 9.60
N PHE A 49 -5.45 -42.87 8.65
CA PHE A 49 -4.64 -41.69 8.30
C PHE A 49 -4.91 -41.18 6.87
N GLY A 50 -6.07 -41.55 6.30
CA GLY A 50 -6.48 -41.24 4.92
C GLY A 50 -7.55 -40.15 4.78
N LEU A 51 -8.03 -39.54 5.87
CA LEU A 51 -8.90 -38.35 5.84
C LEU A 51 -8.11 -37.08 6.23
N GLY A 52 -6.84 -37.03 5.87
CA GLY A 52 -6.06 -35.79 5.86
C GLY A 52 -6.43 -34.92 4.67
N GLY A 53 -7.72 -34.62 4.51
CA GLY A 53 -8.20 -33.59 3.59
C GLY A 53 -7.52 -32.29 3.98
N ARG A 54 -6.40 -31.99 3.31
CA ARG A 54 -5.67 -30.73 3.44
C ARG A 54 -6.63 -29.67 2.93
N SER A 55 -7.52 -29.22 3.83
CA SER A 55 -8.43 -28.10 3.62
C SER A 55 -7.59 -27.06 2.91
N LYS A 56 -7.90 -26.81 1.65
CA LYS A 56 -7.33 -25.69 0.90
C LYS A 56 -7.78 -24.47 1.71
N LYS A 57 -7.02 -24.10 2.74
CA LYS A 57 -7.23 -22.93 3.58
C LYS A 57 -6.99 -21.78 2.62
N THR A 58 -8.07 -21.33 1.99
CA THR A 58 -8.03 -20.44 0.85
C THR A 58 -7.44 -19.12 1.32
N LYS A 59 -6.25 -18.76 0.83
CA LYS A 59 -5.47 -17.57 1.23
C LYS A 59 -6.23 -16.25 1.00
N GLY A 60 -7.34 -16.29 0.26
CA GLY A 60 -8.25 -15.17 0.01
C GLY A 60 -9.45 -15.20 0.93
N THR A 61 -10.59 -15.69 0.41
CA THR A 61 -11.95 -15.49 0.96
C THR A 61 -12.08 -15.84 2.44
N SER A 62 -11.57 -16.99 2.87
CA SER A 62 -11.66 -17.41 4.28
C SER A 62 -10.88 -16.51 5.26
N THR A 63 -9.86 -15.78 4.78
CA THR A 63 -9.04 -14.88 5.61
C THR A 63 -9.63 -13.48 5.74
N PHE A 64 -10.39 -13.01 4.75
CA PHE A 64 -10.99 -11.66 4.78
C PHE A 64 -12.00 -11.51 5.92
N GLY A 65 -12.78 -12.56 6.22
CA GLY A 65 -13.72 -12.57 7.35
C GLY A 65 -13.05 -12.38 8.72
N LYS A 66 -11.74 -12.64 8.84
CA LYS A 66 -10.98 -12.51 10.10
C LYS A 66 -10.37 -11.12 10.30
N ARG A 67 -10.55 -10.17 9.37
CA ARG A 67 -9.91 -8.83 9.40
C ARG A 67 -10.68 -7.81 10.26
N GLY A 68 -10.86 -8.10 11.55
CA GLY A 68 -11.50 -7.21 12.52
C GLY A 68 -10.58 -6.12 13.08
N ASN A 69 -9.33 -6.48 13.39
CA ASN A 69 -8.37 -5.58 14.04
C ASN A 69 -7.85 -4.50 13.09
N LYS A 70 -7.84 -3.24 13.53
CA LYS A 70 -7.36 -2.10 12.73
C LYS A 70 -5.93 -1.74 13.11
N THR A 71 -5.02 -1.85 12.15
CA THR A 71 -3.61 -1.48 12.35
C THR A 71 -3.37 0.03 12.17
N PRO A 72 -3.90 0.70 11.11
CA PRO A 72 -3.77 2.14 10.96
C PRO A 72 -4.98 2.92 11.51
N MET A 73 -4.71 3.92 12.35
CA MET A 73 -5.65 4.96 12.78
C MET A 73 -5.35 6.33 12.13
N LEU A 74 -6.19 7.33 12.42
CA LEU A 74 -6.01 8.70 11.96
C LEU A 74 -4.75 9.33 12.57
N CYS A 75 -3.90 9.96 11.75
CA CYS A 75 -2.74 10.68 12.25
C CYS A 75 -3.10 12.12 12.64
N ARG A 76 -2.77 12.52 13.88
CA ARG A 76 -2.99 13.90 14.39
C ARG A 76 -2.31 15.00 13.57
N ARG A 77 -1.17 14.73 12.92
CA ARG A 77 -0.43 15.74 12.14
C ARG A 77 -0.97 15.96 10.73
N CYS A 78 -1.32 14.89 10.02
CA CYS A 78 -1.64 14.96 8.59
C CYS A 78 -3.08 14.54 8.25
N GLY A 79 -3.88 14.11 9.23
CA GLY A 79 -5.29 13.74 9.01
C GLY A 79 -5.49 12.50 8.13
N SER A 80 -4.44 11.75 7.80
CA SER A 80 -4.55 10.52 7.00
C SER A 80 -4.62 9.28 7.91
N LYS A 81 -5.41 8.28 7.52
CA LYS A 81 -5.47 6.95 8.17
C LYS A 81 -4.22 6.12 7.86
N ALA A 82 -3.11 6.51 8.48
CA ALA A 82 -1.79 5.93 8.24
C ALA A 82 -0.93 5.86 9.51
N TYR A 83 -1.52 6.13 10.69
CA TYR A 83 -0.79 5.99 11.95
C TYR A 83 -0.87 4.54 12.42
N HIS A 84 0.26 3.84 12.43
CA HIS A 84 0.34 2.47 12.90
C HIS A 84 0.37 2.45 14.44
N LEU A 85 -0.64 1.86 15.06
CA LEU A 85 -0.81 1.91 16.52
C LEU A 85 0.34 1.21 17.27
N GLN A 86 0.60 -0.06 16.94
CA GLN A 86 1.67 -0.83 17.60
C GLN A 86 3.07 -0.23 17.41
N LYS A 87 3.40 0.21 16.19
CA LYS A 87 4.71 0.81 15.87
C LYS A 87 4.78 2.29 16.23
N SER A 88 3.72 2.86 16.77
CA SER A 88 3.58 4.29 17.11
C SER A 88 4.14 5.24 16.05
N THR A 89 3.93 4.95 14.77
CA THR A 89 4.56 5.67 13.66
C THR A 89 3.61 5.88 12.49
N CYS A 90 3.64 7.07 11.89
CA CYS A 90 2.82 7.38 10.73
C CYS A 90 3.53 7.03 9.42
N GLY A 91 2.97 6.07 8.68
CA GLY A 91 3.44 5.68 7.35
C GLY A 91 3.27 6.74 6.27
N LYS A 92 2.54 7.84 6.52
CA LYS A 92 2.41 8.98 5.59
C LYS A 92 3.47 10.05 5.87
N CYS A 93 3.36 10.71 7.02
CA CYS A 93 4.14 11.91 7.36
C CYS A 93 5.32 11.68 8.31
N GLY A 94 5.47 10.47 8.88
CA GLY A 94 6.56 10.14 9.80
C GLY A 94 6.37 10.58 11.26
N TYR A 95 5.19 11.06 11.67
CA TYR A 95 4.88 11.33 13.09
C TYR A 95 5.20 10.09 13.94
N PRO A 96 5.90 10.17 15.08
CA PRO A 96 6.23 11.36 15.89
C PRO A 96 7.48 12.17 15.48
N ALA A 97 8.26 11.72 14.49
CA ALA A 97 9.50 12.41 14.12
C ALA A 97 9.28 13.92 13.84
N LYS A 98 10.24 14.77 14.23
CA LYS A 98 10.13 16.23 14.08
C LYS A 98 9.98 16.63 12.61
N ARG A 99 10.80 16.05 11.73
CA ARG A 99 10.76 16.33 10.28
C ARG A 99 9.65 15.52 9.59
N LYS A 100 8.97 16.14 8.62
CA LYS A 100 8.00 15.43 7.76
C LYS A 100 8.74 14.48 6.83
N ARG A 101 8.30 13.22 6.77
CA ARG A 101 8.81 12.19 5.85
C ARG A 101 8.57 12.60 4.39
N LYS A 102 9.63 12.65 3.59
CA LYS A 102 9.62 12.91 2.14
C LYS A 102 10.63 11.98 1.47
N TYR A 103 10.29 11.45 0.30
CA TYR A 103 11.20 10.66 -0.52
C TYR A 103 11.31 11.24 -1.92
N ASN A 104 12.51 11.17 -2.49
CA ASN A 104 12.78 11.73 -3.81
C ASN A 104 12.17 10.93 -4.95
N TRP A 105 12.08 9.61 -4.81
CA TRP A 105 11.47 8.70 -5.77
C TRP A 105 9.95 8.88 -5.94
N SER A 106 9.26 9.61 -5.05
CA SER A 106 7.80 9.79 -5.11
C SER A 106 7.39 11.23 -5.45
N ALA A 107 7.53 11.62 -6.71
CA ALA A 107 7.15 12.96 -7.19
C ALA A 107 5.66 13.28 -6.94
N LYS A 108 4.75 12.35 -7.23
CA LYS A 108 3.30 12.54 -7.02
C LYS A 108 2.94 12.70 -5.53
N ALA A 109 3.67 12.05 -4.62
CA ALA A 109 3.46 12.23 -3.19
C ALA A 109 3.95 13.59 -2.70
N LYS A 110 5.07 14.09 -3.24
CA LYS A 110 5.55 15.46 -2.98
C LYS A 110 4.51 16.48 -3.40
N ARG A 111 4.01 16.41 -4.65
CA ARG A 111 3.03 17.35 -5.21
C ARG A 111 1.77 17.49 -4.34
N ARG A 112 1.25 16.40 -3.78
CA ARG A 112 0.02 16.44 -2.95
C ARG A 112 0.19 17.14 -1.60
N ASN A 113 1.41 17.13 -1.02
CA ASN A 113 1.65 17.62 0.34
C ASN A 113 2.65 18.78 0.41
N THR A 114 3.06 19.33 -0.74
CA THR A 114 3.99 20.46 -0.78
C THR A 114 3.31 21.74 -0.32
N THR A 115 4.10 22.72 0.10
CA THR A 115 3.60 24.07 0.37
C THR A 115 2.90 24.60 -0.88
N GLY A 116 1.70 25.15 -0.74
CA GLY A 116 0.86 25.55 -1.88
C GLY A 116 -0.49 24.84 -1.92
N THR A 117 -0.56 23.56 -1.52
CA THR A 117 -1.79 22.78 -1.65
C THR A 117 -2.84 23.05 -0.56
N GLY A 118 -2.41 23.59 0.57
CA GLY A 118 -3.29 23.92 1.70
C GLY A 118 -3.87 25.32 1.64
N GLN A 119 -4.51 25.75 2.73
CA GLN A 119 -5.20 27.05 2.80
C GLN A 119 -4.27 28.27 2.65
N MET A 120 -2.97 28.11 2.93
CA MET A 120 -1.94 29.17 2.87
C MET A 120 -2.34 30.45 3.63
N ARG A 121 -2.96 30.33 4.81
CA ARG A 121 -3.49 31.49 5.57
C ARG A 121 -2.45 32.58 5.80
N HIS A 122 -1.29 32.21 6.33
CA HIS A 122 -0.22 33.16 6.62
C HIS A 122 0.56 33.59 5.36
N PRO A 123 1.07 32.67 4.50
CA PRO A 123 1.81 33.07 3.31
C PRO A 123 1.04 34.00 2.36
N LYS A 124 -0.28 33.81 2.19
CA LYS A 124 -1.10 34.72 1.37
C LYS A 124 -1.08 36.16 1.90
N VAL A 125 -1.18 36.31 3.22
CA VAL A 125 -1.11 37.63 3.87
C VAL A 125 0.29 38.21 3.75
N VAL A 126 1.33 37.41 3.93
CA VAL A 126 2.73 37.84 3.77
C VAL A 126 3.00 38.33 2.36
N TYR A 127 2.59 37.60 1.32
CA TYR A 127 2.77 38.04 -0.07
C TYR A 127 2.00 39.33 -0.40
N ARG A 128 0.79 39.48 0.16
CA ARG A 128 0.03 40.74 0.04
C ARG A 128 0.78 41.90 0.70
N ARG A 129 1.27 41.73 1.94
CA ARG A 129 2.07 42.74 2.66
C ARG A 129 3.38 43.06 1.94
N PHE A 130 4.06 42.04 1.41
CA PHE A 130 5.31 42.19 0.65
C PHE A 130 5.13 43.13 -0.55
N ARG A 131 4.03 42.98 -1.30
CA ARG A 131 3.70 43.85 -2.45
C ARG A 131 3.44 45.31 -2.05
N HIS A 132 3.11 45.55 -0.78
CA HIS A 132 2.93 46.88 -0.20
C HIS A 132 4.10 47.31 0.70
N GLY A 133 5.26 46.63 0.63
CA GLY A 133 6.47 46.99 1.36
C GLY A 133 6.40 46.75 2.88
N PHE A 134 5.60 45.79 3.33
CA PHE A 134 5.39 45.49 4.76
C PHE A 134 4.98 46.71 5.60
N ARG A 135 4.23 47.65 5.03
CA ARG A 135 3.70 48.81 5.76
C ARG A 135 2.77 48.36 6.88
N GLU A 136 2.97 48.91 8.07
CA GLU A 136 2.16 48.68 9.26
C GLU A 136 1.68 50.02 9.85
N GLY A 137 0.58 50.01 10.60
CA GLY A 137 0.11 51.17 11.37
C GLY A 137 -0.51 52.36 10.60
N THR A 138 -0.42 52.42 9.26
CA THR A 138 -1.04 53.51 8.50
C THR A 138 -2.51 53.22 8.17
N PRO A 139 -3.48 54.05 8.59
CA PRO A 139 -4.87 53.86 8.20
C PRO A 139 -5.04 54.11 6.69
N PRO A 140 -6.03 53.47 6.04
CA PRO A 140 -6.37 53.81 4.67
C PRO A 140 -6.85 55.26 4.60
N LYS A 141 -6.55 55.95 3.48
CA LYS A 141 -7.10 57.29 3.24
C LYS A 141 -8.63 57.22 3.30
N PRO A 142 -9.32 58.12 4.02
CA PRO A 142 -10.77 58.12 4.08
C PRO A 142 -11.34 58.34 2.67
N LYS A 143 -12.42 57.62 2.33
CA LYS A 143 -13.16 57.88 1.10
C LYS A 143 -13.88 59.22 1.25
N ARG A 144 -13.71 60.14 0.30
CA ARG A 144 -14.55 61.33 0.23
C ARG A 144 -15.94 60.90 -0.22
N GLU A 145 -16.97 61.23 0.57
CA GLU A 145 -18.35 61.07 0.14
C GLU A 145 -18.59 62.00 -1.05
N ALA A 146 -19.25 61.50 -2.10
CA ALA A 146 -19.63 62.32 -3.23
C ALA A 146 -20.69 63.31 -2.75
N VAL A 147 -20.35 64.60 -2.74
CA VAL A 147 -21.33 65.66 -2.49
C VAL A 147 -22.39 65.54 -3.58
N ALA A 148 -23.63 65.23 -3.20
CA ALA A 148 -24.75 65.23 -4.12
C ALA A 148 -24.83 66.63 -4.75
N ALA A 149 -24.82 66.72 -6.08
CA ALA A 149 -25.03 67.98 -6.78
C ALA A 149 -26.41 68.50 -6.37
N SER A 150 -26.43 69.61 -5.62
CA SER A 150 -27.65 70.33 -5.30
C SER A 150 -28.24 70.85 -6.61
N SER A 151 -29.31 70.21 -7.09
CA SER A 151 -30.14 70.75 -8.17
C SER A 151 -30.79 72.04 -7.67
N SER A 152 -30.26 73.18 -8.09
CA SER A 152 -30.92 74.48 -7.94
C SER A 152 -32.18 74.52 -8.80
N SER A 153 -33.26 75.02 -8.20
CA SER A 153 -34.64 75.12 -8.70
C SER A 153 -34.80 75.80 -10.05
#